data_AF-A0A2R4G5E1-F1
#
_entry.id   AF-A0A2R4G5E1-F1
#
_cell.length_a   1.000
_cell.length_b   1.000
_cell.length_c   1.000
_cell.angle_alpha   90.00
_cell.angle_beta   90.00
_cell.angle_gamma   90.00
#
_symmetry.space_group_name_H-M   'P 1'
#
loop_
_entity.id
_entity.type
_entity.pdbx_description
1 polymer ?
#
loop_
_entity_poly.entity_id
_entity_poly.type
_entity_poly.pdbx_seq_one_letter_code
_entity_poly.pdbx_strand_id
1 'polypeptide(L)'
;MPRIAGRAEAEQRQSPCEKAYFDATADNKIAHDQHQHIIRRYFSAQQAVSAWTNTAAQCPARFAEGTLRSAQARHMARALGDQLSVAVVPITLSRFDDVESLDVDSKSLATAAQAEDRAGFAMEVLAARNSGHATLDISDRHKTTSQRFASFSGTIDNRRKTYEATALLAHPDTMLDSATGLTAPTDATIEMNCARSEITAIAGSSNAANDHSQSRVTNAKQSTDSRAQSLGVLAGLIADRVELALDWGYPSFDEALFA
;
A
#
# COMPACT_ATOMS: atom_id res chain seq x y z
N MET A 1 30.19 -13.79 34.13
CA MET A 1 30.11 -14.71 32.97
C MET A 1 28.90 -14.33 32.13
N PRO A 2 29.01 -14.19 30.80
CA PRO A 2 27.84 -14.00 29.94
C PRO A 2 27.08 -15.33 29.84
N ARG A 3 25.77 -15.32 30.13
CA ARG A 3 24.92 -16.51 30.01
C ARG A 3 24.59 -16.74 28.53
N ILE A 4 24.97 -17.89 28.00
CA ILE A 4 24.52 -18.35 26.68
C ILE A 4 23.08 -18.83 26.85
N ALA A 5 22.14 -18.19 26.16
CA ALA A 5 20.73 -18.58 26.18
C ALA A 5 20.55 -20.02 25.64
N GLY A 6 19.72 -20.81 26.30
CA GLY A 6 19.41 -22.17 25.84
C GLY A 6 18.64 -22.16 24.51
N ARG A 7 18.73 -23.23 23.72
CA ARG A 7 18.06 -23.35 22.41
C ARG A 7 16.54 -23.06 22.48
N ALA A 8 15.88 -23.41 23.59
CA ALA A 8 14.48 -23.10 23.86
C ALA A 8 14.19 -21.62 24.23
N GLU A 9 15.15 -20.92 24.85
CA GLU A 9 15.05 -19.49 25.17
C GLU A 9 15.29 -18.62 23.91
N ALA A 10 16.04 -19.16 22.93
CA ALA A 10 16.20 -18.55 21.60
C ALA A 10 14.97 -18.75 20.69
N GLU A 11 14.26 -19.88 20.82
CA GLU A 11 12.98 -20.16 20.14
C GLU A 11 11.79 -19.36 20.72
N GLN A 12 11.94 -18.73 21.89
CA GLN A 12 10.89 -17.92 22.53
C GLN A 12 10.85 -16.45 22.11
N ARG A 13 11.82 -15.96 21.34
CA ARG A 13 11.82 -14.57 20.85
C ARG A 13 11.25 -14.54 19.43
N GLN A 14 9.95 -14.25 19.33
CA GLN A 14 9.30 -13.95 18.05
C GLN A 14 10.13 -12.93 17.27
N SER A 15 10.35 -13.21 15.99
CA SER A 15 11.00 -12.27 15.09
C SER A 15 10.17 -10.99 14.95
N PRO A 16 10.78 -9.85 14.55
CA PRO A 16 10.03 -8.62 14.31
C PRO A 16 8.87 -8.80 13.32
N CYS A 17 9.08 -9.62 12.28
CA CYS A 17 8.06 -10.00 11.32
C CYS A 17 6.90 -10.79 11.97
N GLU A 18 7.20 -11.87 12.69
CA GLU A 18 6.18 -12.68 13.36
C GLU A 18 5.37 -11.84 14.33
N LYS A 19 6.04 -11.04 15.15
CA LYS A 19 5.39 -10.15 16.11
C LYS A 19 4.44 -9.17 15.41
N ALA A 20 4.92 -8.47 14.37
CA ALA A 20 4.10 -7.52 13.62
C ALA A 20 2.85 -8.20 13.02
N TYR A 21 3.02 -9.39 12.44
CA TYR A 21 1.91 -10.15 11.86
C TYR A 21 0.91 -10.65 12.92
N PHE A 22 1.39 -11.13 14.08
CA PHE A 22 0.53 -11.57 15.18
C PHE A 22 -0.28 -10.40 15.76
N ASP A 23 0.37 -9.27 16.02
CA ASP A 23 -0.29 -8.05 16.51
C ASP A 23 -1.36 -7.60 15.50
N ALA A 24 -1.01 -7.53 14.21
CA ALA A 24 -1.93 -7.13 13.15
C ALA A 24 -3.14 -8.06 13.00
N THR A 25 -2.93 -9.38 13.09
CA THR A 25 -4.00 -10.37 12.99
C THR A 25 -4.93 -10.31 14.21
N ALA A 26 -4.38 -10.09 15.41
CA ALA A 26 -5.16 -9.96 16.64
C ALA A 26 -6.08 -8.74 16.60
N ASP A 27 -5.55 -7.59 16.19
CA ASP A 27 -6.34 -6.37 16.03
C ASP A 27 -7.37 -6.50 14.92
N ASN A 28 -6.99 -7.06 13.77
CA ASN A 28 -7.92 -7.24 12.66
C ASN A 28 -9.12 -8.10 13.06
N LYS A 29 -8.89 -9.15 13.87
CA LYS A 29 -9.96 -10.01 14.39
C LYS A 29 -10.93 -9.24 15.29
N ILE A 30 -10.42 -8.40 16.20
CA ILE A 30 -11.27 -7.61 17.11
C ILE A 30 -12.06 -6.56 16.32
N ALA A 31 -11.44 -5.92 15.32
CA ALA A 31 -12.10 -4.93 14.48
C ALA A 31 -13.32 -5.54 13.74
N HIS A 32 -13.18 -6.76 13.20
CA HIS A 32 -14.21 -7.45 12.42
C HIS A 32 -15.25 -8.20 13.26
N ASP A 33 -15.01 -8.43 14.54
CA ASP A 33 -15.94 -9.13 15.42
C ASP A 33 -17.14 -8.24 15.78
N GLN A 34 -18.30 -8.52 15.18
CA GLN A 34 -19.56 -7.80 15.40
C GLN A 34 -20.09 -7.92 16.84
N HIS A 35 -19.60 -8.89 17.63
CA HIS A 35 -19.95 -9.01 19.04
C HIS A 35 -19.17 -8.05 19.94
N GLN A 36 -18.11 -7.40 19.43
CA GLN A 36 -17.36 -6.39 20.16
C GLN A 36 -18.09 -5.04 20.12
N HIS A 37 -17.96 -4.28 21.21
CA HIS A 37 -18.44 -2.90 21.24
C HIS A 37 -17.79 -2.06 20.12
N ILE A 38 -18.59 -1.23 19.45
CA ILE A 38 -18.16 -0.40 18.32
C ILE A 38 -16.92 0.45 18.62
N ILE A 39 -16.80 1.00 19.83
CA ILE A 39 -15.63 1.78 20.26
C ILE A 39 -14.37 0.89 20.29
N ARG A 40 -14.48 -0.35 20.77
CA ARG A 40 -13.36 -1.30 20.78
C ARG A 40 -12.94 -1.69 19.37
N ARG A 41 -13.92 -1.91 18.49
CA ARG A 41 -13.68 -2.20 17.07
C ARG A 41 -12.96 -1.06 16.38
N TYR A 42 -13.37 0.18 16.64
CA TYR A 42 -12.76 1.39 16.09
C TYR A 42 -11.28 1.52 16.49
N PHE A 43 -10.98 1.43 17.79
CA PHE A 43 -9.59 1.51 18.26
C PHE A 43 -8.72 0.36 17.77
N SER A 44 -9.30 -0.84 17.63
CA SER A 44 -8.56 -1.98 17.08
C SER A 44 -8.33 -1.84 15.57
N ALA A 45 -9.30 -1.29 14.82
CA ALA A 45 -9.08 -0.94 13.42
C ALA A 45 -7.95 0.09 13.26
N GLN A 46 -7.90 1.12 14.12
CA GLN A 46 -6.79 2.09 14.12
C GLN A 46 -5.43 1.44 14.41
N GLN A 47 -5.36 0.52 15.39
CA GLN A 47 -4.13 -0.21 15.69
C GLN A 47 -3.71 -1.11 14.52
N ALA A 48 -4.68 -1.81 13.91
CA ALA A 48 -4.46 -2.65 12.75
C ALA A 48 -3.82 -1.90 11.57
N VAL A 49 -4.16 -0.62 11.34
CA VAL A 49 -3.50 0.19 10.29
C VAL A 49 -1.98 0.19 10.45
N SER A 50 -1.51 0.53 11.65
CA SER A 50 -0.07 0.59 11.93
C SER A 50 0.56 -0.80 11.97
N ALA A 51 -0.13 -1.80 12.52
CA ALA A 51 0.36 -3.17 12.64
C ALA A 51 0.51 -3.85 11.27
N TRP A 52 -0.42 -3.64 10.34
CA TRP A 52 -0.33 -4.15 8.97
C TRP A 52 0.73 -3.42 8.14
N THR A 53 0.89 -2.11 8.32
CA THR A 53 2.00 -1.37 7.70
C THR A 53 3.35 -1.88 8.20
N ASN A 54 3.47 -2.15 9.52
CA ASN A 54 4.65 -2.79 10.09
C ASN A 54 4.86 -4.22 9.57
N THR A 55 3.78 -4.96 9.32
CA THR A 55 3.86 -6.28 8.69
C THR A 55 4.45 -6.16 7.28
N ALA A 56 3.99 -5.21 6.46
CA ALA A 56 4.56 -4.99 5.13
C ALA A 56 6.05 -4.59 5.18
N ALA A 57 6.43 -3.78 6.17
CA ALA A 57 7.80 -3.35 6.38
C ALA A 57 8.74 -4.47 6.85
N GLN A 58 8.29 -5.27 7.82
CA GLN A 58 9.12 -6.27 8.51
C GLN A 58 9.05 -7.65 7.85
N CYS A 59 8.00 -7.95 7.09
CA CYS A 59 7.78 -9.20 6.38
C CYS A 59 7.73 -8.98 4.86
N PRO A 60 8.88 -8.95 4.16
CA PRO A 60 8.92 -8.75 2.70
C PRO A 60 8.00 -9.70 1.91
N ALA A 61 7.91 -10.97 2.34
CA ALA A 61 7.03 -11.98 1.73
C ALA A 61 5.53 -11.69 1.91
N ARG A 62 5.16 -10.81 2.85
CA ARG A 62 3.80 -10.36 3.14
C ARG A 62 3.62 -8.87 2.82
N PHE A 63 4.48 -8.30 1.98
CA PHE A 63 4.38 -6.88 1.59
C PHE A 63 2.99 -6.55 1.03
N ALA A 64 2.50 -7.36 0.08
CA ALA A 64 1.17 -7.21 -0.51
C ALA A 64 0.07 -7.30 0.55
N GLU A 65 0.11 -8.35 1.38
CA GLU A 65 -0.87 -8.58 2.44
C GLU A 65 -0.92 -7.42 3.43
N GLY A 66 0.23 -7.02 3.99
CA GLY A 66 0.30 -5.93 4.95
C GLY A 66 -0.16 -4.59 4.35
N THR A 67 0.14 -4.33 3.08
CA THR A 67 -0.28 -3.10 2.40
C THR A 67 -1.81 -3.07 2.22
N LEU A 68 -2.40 -4.12 1.66
CA LEU A 68 -3.84 -4.21 1.40
C LEU A 68 -4.65 -4.26 2.70
N ARG A 69 -4.19 -5.03 3.70
CA ARG A 69 -4.84 -5.08 5.02
C ARG A 69 -4.74 -3.77 5.78
N SER A 70 -3.64 -3.02 5.63
CA SER A 70 -3.52 -1.67 6.18
C SER A 70 -4.60 -0.76 5.61
N ALA A 71 -4.77 -0.75 4.29
CA ALA A 71 -5.82 0.03 3.63
C ALA A 71 -7.23 -0.40 4.03
N GLN A 72 -7.50 -1.70 4.10
CA GLN A 72 -8.78 -2.25 4.57
C GLN A 72 -9.07 -1.81 6.02
N ALA A 73 -8.07 -1.84 6.90
CA ALA A 73 -8.18 -1.38 8.28
C ALA A 73 -8.43 0.14 8.36
N ARG A 74 -7.83 0.95 7.48
CA ARG A 74 -8.10 2.39 7.41
C ARG A 74 -9.53 2.66 6.99
N HIS A 75 -9.99 2.04 5.90
CA HIS A 75 -11.37 2.15 5.44
C HIS A 75 -12.37 1.72 6.53
N MET A 76 -12.08 0.62 7.23
CA MET A 76 -12.90 0.17 8.36
C MET A 76 -12.91 1.17 9.52
N ALA A 77 -11.75 1.73 9.88
CA ALA A 77 -11.66 2.73 10.94
C ALA A 77 -12.49 3.98 10.61
N ARG A 78 -12.52 4.41 9.33
CA ARG A 78 -13.40 5.51 8.88
C ARG A 78 -14.87 5.16 9.05
N ALA A 79 -15.30 4.02 8.51
CA ALA A 79 -16.70 3.60 8.59
C ALA A 79 -17.20 3.48 10.05
N LEU A 80 -16.35 3.00 10.95
CA LEU A 80 -16.65 2.94 12.38
C LEU A 80 -16.62 4.34 13.03
N GLY A 81 -15.69 5.21 12.62
CA GLY A 81 -15.60 6.59 13.07
C GLY A 81 -16.84 7.40 12.72
N ASP A 82 -17.36 7.24 11.51
CA ASP A 82 -18.59 7.89 11.05
C ASP A 82 -19.80 7.44 11.88
N GLN A 83 -19.91 6.13 12.15
CA GLN A 83 -20.96 5.58 13.03
C GLN A 83 -20.86 6.13 14.46
N LEU A 84 -19.65 6.43 14.93
CA LEU A 84 -19.39 7.03 16.24
C LEU A 84 -19.48 8.56 16.25
N SER A 85 -19.71 9.20 15.08
CA SER A 85 -19.65 10.67 14.92
C SER A 85 -18.32 11.27 15.39
N VAL A 86 -17.21 10.54 15.23
CA VAL A 86 -15.85 11.02 15.46
C VAL A 86 -15.38 11.74 14.21
N ALA A 87 -14.71 12.89 14.35
CA ALA A 87 -14.13 13.58 13.21
C ALA A 87 -13.06 12.70 12.54
N VAL A 88 -13.37 12.20 11.34
CA VAL A 88 -12.46 11.41 10.52
C VAL A 88 -11.62 12.34 9.66
N VAL A 89 -10.29 12.20 9.73
CA VAL A 89 -9.35 13.01 8.92
C VAL A 89 -9.48 12.64 7.45
N PRO A 90 -9.67 13.59 6.50
CA PRO A 90 -9.78 13.28 5.08
C PRO A 90 -8.63 12.42 4.55
N ILE A 91 -8.91 11.54 3.58
CA ILE A 91 -7.86 10.75 2.91
C ILE A 91 -6.90 11.73 2.23
N THR A 92 -5.64 11.70 2.63
CA THR A 92 -4.59 12.54 2.06
C THR A 92 -3.53 11.63 1.47
N LEU A 93 -3.37 11.68 0.15
CA LEU A 93 -2.34 10.90 -0.53
C LEU A 93 -0.96 11.36 -0.08
N SER A 94 -0.17 10.42 0.45
CA SER A 94 1.20 10.62 0.92
C SER A 94 2.11 11.14 -0.18
N ARG A 95 3.12 11.91 0.22
CA ARG A 95 4.15 12.50 -0.64
C ARG A 95 5.53 12.02 -0.21
N PHE A 96 6.50 12.13 -1.12
CA PHE A 96 7.90 11.79 -0.88
C PHE A 96 8.74 13.01 -0.47
N ASP A 97 8.14 14.05 0.11
CA ASP A 97 8.81 15.35 0.33
C ASP A 97 10.08 15.21 1.18
N ASP A 98 10.06 14.35 2.21
CA ASP A 98 11.18 14.12 3.14
C ASP A 98 11.97 12.82 2.86
N VAL A 99 11.76 12.17 1.70
CA VAL A 99 12.40 10.89 1.36
C VAL A 99 13.54 11.12 0.37
N GLU A 100 14.78 10.86 0.78
CA GLU A 100 15.95 11.03 -0.09
C GLU A 100 16.24 9.82 -0.98
N SER A 101 15.97 8.62 -0.48
CA SER A 101 16.20 7.35 -1.20
C SER A 101 15.27 6.25 -0.70
N LEU A 102 15.08 5.23 -1.54
CA LEU A 102 14.34 4.01 -1.22
C LEU A 102 15.22 2.81 -1.51
N ASP A 103 15.34 1.89 -0.56
CA ASP A 103 16.10 0.65 -0.69
C ASP A 103 15.28 -0.43 -1.41
N VAL A 104 14.97 -0.14 -2.68
CA VAL A 104 14.23 -0.97 -3.64
C VAL A 104 14.96 -0.88 -4.98
N ASP A 105 14.99 -1.97 -5.75
CA ASP A 105 15.72 -1.98 -7.00
C ASP A 105 15.13 -0.98 -8.03
N SER A 106 16.03 -0.45 -8.87
CA SER A 106 15.72 0.53 -9.88
C SER A 106 14.61 0.12 -10.86
N LYS A 107 14.50 -1.17 -11.22
CA LYS A 107 13.48 -1.64 -12.17
C LYS A 107 12.09 -1.62 -11.53
N SER A 108 11.99 -2.00 -10.25
CA SER A 108 10.75 -1.94 -9.49
C SER A 108 10.28 -0.49 -9.31
N LEU A 109 11.21 0.43 -9.00
CA LEU A 109 10.90 1.87 -8.93
C LEU A 109 10.47 2.45 -10.28
N ALA A 110 11.13 2.07 -11.38
CA ALA A 110 10.71 2.49 -12.73
C ALA A 110 9.32 1.95 -13.11
N THR A 111 8.98 0.72 -12.67
CA THR A 111 7.66 0.12 -12.89
C THR A 111 6.58 0.85 -12.08
N ALA A 112 6.86 1.17 -10.82
CA ALA A 112 5.98 2.00 -9.98
C ALA A 112 5.78 3.41 -10.60
N ALA A 113 6.84 4.01 -11.13
CA ALA A 113 6.75 5.30 -11.81
C ALA A 113 5.79 5.26 -13.01
N GLN A 114 5.79 4.18 -13.80
CA GLN A 114 4.87 4.01 -14.93
C GLN A 114 3.41 3.81 -14.50
N ALA A 115 3.20 3.10 -13.38
CA ALA A 115 1.87 2.88 -12.83
C ALA A 115 1.24 4.22 -12.40
N GLU A 116 1.99 5.00 -11.61
CA GLU A 116 1.60 6.33 -11.17
C GLU A 116 1.35 7.29 -12.34
N ASP A 117 2.22 7.29 -13.36
CA ASP A 117 2.06 8.16 -14.54
C ASP A 117 0.77 7.84 -15.31
N ARG A 118 0.46 6.54 -15.47
CA ARG A 118 -0.77 6.08 -16.11
C ARG A 118 -2.01 6.47 -15.32
N ALA A 119 -1.96 6.31 -13.99
CA ALA A 119 -3.07 6.69 -13.12
C ALA A 119 -3.30 8.21 -13.14
N GLY A 120 -2.23 9.01 -13.07
CA GLY A 120 -2.29 10.47 -13.17
C GLY A 120 -2.92 10.94 -14.49
N PHE A 121 -2.53 10.35 -15.62
CA PHE A 121 -3.18 10.63 -16.90
C PHE A 121 -4.68 10.29 -16.88
N ALA A 122 -5.04 9.13 -16.34
CA ALA A 122 -6.44 8.71 -16.32
C ALA A 122 -7.30 9.63 -15.44
N MET A 123 -6.78 10.04 -14.28
CA MET A 123 -7.42 11.02 -13.40
C MET A 123 -7.57 12.38 -14.07
N GLU A 124 -6.58 12.84 -14.84
CA GLU A 124 -6.68 14.08 -15.60
C GLU A 124 -7.81 14.05 -16.64
N VAL A 125 -7.93 12.94 -17.39
CA VAL A 125 -9.00 12.74 -18.37
C VAL A 125 -10.38 12.74 -17.70
N LEU A 126 -10.54 12.06 -16.57
CA LEU A 126 -11.80 12.01 -15.83
C LEU A 126 -12.13 13.36 -15.17
N ALA A 127 -11.13 14.04 -14.61
CA ALA A 127 -11.29 15.39 -14.04
C ALA A 127 -11.75 16.39 -15.10
N ALA A 128 -11.19 16.34 -16.32
CA ALA A 128 -11.62 17.19 -17.44
C ALA A 128 -13.08 16.94 -17.86
N ARG A 129 -13.62 15.74 -17.58
CA ARG A 129 -15.03 15.40 -17.82
C ARG A 129 -15.94 15.66 -16.62
N ASN A 130 -15.38 16.05 -15.47
CA ASN A 130 -16.11 16.14 -14.21
C ASN A 130 -16.80 14.81 -13.86
N SER A 131 -16.08 13.70 -14.04
CA SER A 131 -16.56 12.32 -13.79
C SER A 131 -15.97 11.74 -12.51
N GLY A 132 -16.81 11.07 -11.73
CA GLY A 132 -16.42 10.45 -10.46
C GLY A 132 -15.88 11.46 -9.45
N HIS A 133 -14.84 11.04 -8.73
CA HIS A 133 -14.14 11.81 -7.71
C HIS A 133 -12.81 12.37 -8.21
N ALA A 134 -12.49 12.16 -9.51
CA ALA A 134 -11.24 12.58 -10.10
C ALA A 134 -11.10 14.11 -10.10
N THR A 135 -9.93 14.60 -9.68
CA THR A 135 -9.59 16.03 -9.70
C THR A 135 -8.20 16.24 -10.28
N LEU A 136 -7.93 17.47 -10.72
CA LEU A 136 -6.58 17.85 -11.16
C LEU A 136 -5.56 17.71 -10.03
N ASP A 137 -5.93 17.96 -8.77
CA ASP A 137 -5.04 17.76 -7.61
C ASP A 137 -4.63 16.29 -7.46
N ILE A 138 -5.58 15.35 -7.62
CA ILE A 138 -5.28 13.91 -7.56
C ILE A 138 -4.36 13.49 -8.71
N SER A 139 -4.65 13.96 -9.94
CA SER A 139 -3.77 13.77 -11.10
C SER A 139 -2.34 14.28 -10.83
N ASP A 140 -2.21 15.50 -10.33
CA ASP A 140 -0.91 16.13 -10.07
C ASP A 140 -0.14 15.41 -8.97
N ARG A 141 -0.83 14.85 -7.97
CA ARG A 141 -0.22 13.99 -6.94
C ARG A 141 0.35 12.72 -7.54
N HIS A 142 -0.40 12.00 -8.38
CA HIS A 142 0.12 10.83 -9.11
C HIS A 142 1.35 11.20 -9.96
N LYS A 143 1.28 12.29 -10.74
CA LYS A 143 2.41 12.75 -11.57
C LYS A 143 3.64 13.11 -10.73
N THR A 144 3.43 13.75 -9.58
CA THR A 144 4.51 14.07 -8.63
C THR A 144 5.14 12.79 -8.07
N THR A 145 4.33 11.84 -7.60
CA THR A 145 4.81 10.54 -7.10
C THR A 145 5.55 9.76 -8.18
N SER A 146 5.03 9.74 -9.41
CA SER A 146 5.67 9.15 -10.58
C SER A 146 7.07 9.75 -10.84
N GLN A 147 7.19 11.08 -10.80
CA GLN A 147 8.49 11.75 -10.96
C GLN A 147 9.48 11.38 -9.85
N ARG A 148 9.01 11.25 -8.61
CA ARG A 148 9.84 10.84 -7.48
C ARG A 148 10.33 9.41 -7.66
N PHE A 149 9.46 8.47 -8.04
CA PHE A 149 9.88 7.10 -8.36
C PHE A 149 10.89 7.04 -9.51
N ALA A 150 10.66 7.80 -10.58
CA ALA A 150 11.61 7.89 -11.69
C ALA A 150 12.97 8.42 -11.22
N SER A 151 12.97 9.47 -10.40
CA SER A 151 14.19 10.04 -9.81
C SER A 151 14.93 9.04 -8.92
N PHE A 152 14.22 8.30 -8.05
CA PHE A 152 14.82 7.29 -7.19
C PHE A 152 15.36 6.09 -7.98
N SER A 153 14.73 5.75 -9.11
CA SER A 153 15.18 4.63 -9.94
C SER A 153 16.59 4.85 -10.50
N GLY A 154 16.98 6.09 -10.80
CA GLY A 154 18.22 6.43 -11.49
C GLY A 154 18.32 5.87 -12.92
N THR A 155 17.23 5.33 -13.47
CA THR A 155 17.19 4.74 -14.81
C THR A 155 16.76 5.75 -15.87
N ILE A 156 16.90 5.36 -17.14
CA ILE A 156 16.30 6.11 -18.24
C ILE A 156 14.78 6.12 -18.05
N ASP A 157 14.21 7.33 -18.00
CA ASP A 157 12.77 7.52 -17.89
C ASP A 157 12.04 6.84 -19.07
N ASN A 158 11.35 5.75 -18.76
CA ASN A 158 10.63 4.90 -19.70
C ASN A 158 9.11 5.06 -19.59
N ARG A 159 8.65 6.11 -18.88
CA ARG A 159 7.23 6.48 -18.83
C ARG A 159 6.74 6.88 -20.21
N ARG A 160 5.43 6.68 -20.46
CA ARG A 160 4.87 6.91 -21.78
C ARG A 160 4.57 8.39 -21.96
N LYS A 161 4.90 8.93 -23.12
CA LYS A 161 4.50 10.30 -23.49
C LYS A 161 3.02 10.42 -23.77
N THR A 162 2.37 9.32 -24.17
CA THR A 162 0.96 9.28 -24.55
C THR A 162 0.30 7.99 -24.04
N TYR A 163 -0.95 8.14 -23.62
CA TYR A 163 -1.80 7.06 -23.15
C TYR A 163 -3.11 7.07 -23.93
N GLU A 164 -3.69 5.89 -24.13
CA GLU A 164 -4.97 5.73 -24.81
C GLU A 164 -6.11 6.14 -23.87
N ALA A 165 -6.94 7.10 -24.31
CA ALA A 165 -8.09 7.57 -23.54
C ALA A 165 -9.40 6.85 -23.89
N THR A 166 -9.44 6.09 -25.00
CA THR A 166 -10.69 5.55 -25.58
C THR A 166 -11.53 4.77 -24.57
N ALA A 167 -10.92 3.89 -23.77
CA ALA A 167 -11.64 3.12 -22.76
C ALA A 167 -12.20 4.00 -21.63
N LEU A 168 -11.43 5.01 -21.18
CA LEU A 168 -11.86 5.96 -20.15
C LEU A 168 -13.04 6.82 -20.64
N LEU A 169 -13.02 7.20 -21.92
CA LEU A 169 -14.08 7.99 -22.53
C LEU A 169 -15.36 7.17 -22.76
N ALA A 170 -15.23 5.87 -23.03
CA ALA A 170 -16.36 4.96 -23.20
C ALA A 170 -17.00 4.54 -21.87
N HIS A 171 -16.21 4.48 -20.80
CA HIS A 171 -16.62 4.01 -19.48
C HIS A 171 -16.22 5.00 -18.38
N PRO A 172 -16.78 6.23 -18.36
CA PRO A 172 -16.34 7.26 -17.40
C PRO A 172 -16.81 7.01 -15.97
N ASP A 173 -17.95 6.33 -15.78
CA ASP A 173 -18.55 6.17 -14.45
C ASP A 173 -18.21 4.82 -13.81
N THR A 174 -18.28 3.73 -14.58
CA THR A 174 -17.99 2.38 -14.11
C THR A 174 -17.28 1.57 -15.18
N MET A 175 -16.34 0.72 -14.76
CA MET A 175 -15.66 -0.22 -15.65
C MET A 175 -15.51 -1.60 -15.02
N LEU A 176 -15.29 -2.59 -15.88
CA LEU A 176 -14.90 -3.93 -15.46
C LEU A 176 -13.42 -3.93 -15.07
N ASP A 177 -13.12 -4.30 -13.84
CA ASP A 177 -11.75 -4.60 -13.44
C ASP A 177 -11.33 -5.96 -13.99
N SER A 178 -10.28 -5.96 -14.83
CA SER A 178 -9.78 -7.17 -15.47
C SER A 178 -9.19 -8.21 -14.52
N ALA A 179 -8.73 -7.84 -13.31
CA ALA A 179 -8.17 -8.84 -12.39
C ALA A 179 -9.25 -9.57 -11.59
N THR A 180 -10.30 -8.86 -11.16
CA THR A 180 -11.37 -9.43 -10.33
C THR A 180 -12.59 -9.86 -11.14
N GLY A 181 -12.78 -9.31 -12.35
CA GLY A 181 -14.02 -9.47 -13.11
C GLY A 181 -15.22 -8.71 -12.52
N LEU A 182 -14.99 -7.81 -11.56
CA LEU A 182 -16.03 -7.03 -10.91
C LEU A 182 -16.21 -5.68 -11.61
N THR A 183 -17.43 -5.18 -11.63
CA THR A 183 -17.71 -3.80 -12.07
C THR A 183 -17.62 -2.87 -10.86
N ALA A 184 -16.80 -1.83 -10.98
CA ALA A 184 -16.60 -0.81 -9.95
C ALA A 184 -16.50 0.58 -10.59
N PRO A 185 -16.57 1.66 -9.80
CA PRO A 185 -16.34 3.00 -10.30
C PRO A 185 -14.99 3.12 -11.02
N THR A 186 -14.97 3.84 -12.15
CA THR A 186 -13.80 3.86 -13.04
C THR A 186 -12.56 4.45 -12.35
N ASP A 187 -12.73 5.56 -11.66
CA ASP A 187 -11.71 6.20 -10.81
C ASP A 187 -11.17 5.26 -9.73
N ALA A 188 -12.06 4.58 -9.00
CA ALA A 188 -11.69 3.61 -7.98
C ALA A 188 -10.91 2.42 -8.56
N THR A 189 -11.30 1.96 -9.76
CA THR A 189 -10.61 0.88 -10.48
C THR A 189 -9.23 1.31 -10.94
N ILE A 190 -9.03 2.57 -11.35
CA ILE A 190 -7.72 3.13 -11.72
C ILE A 190 -6.79 3.12 -10.50
N GLU A 191 -7.25 3.62 -9.35
CA GLU A 191 -6.46 3.64 -8.12
C GLU A 191 -6.05 2.22 -7.69
N MET A 192 -6.99 1.28 -7.71
CA MET A 192 -6.72 -0.11 -7.34
C MET A 192 -5.74 -0.79 -8.30
N ASN A 193 -5.81 -0.49 -9.60
CA ASN A 193 -4.87 -1.00 -10.60
C ASN A 193 -3.47 -0.38 -10.45
N CYS A 194 -3.38 0.89 -10.07
CA CYS A 194 -2.12 1.55 -9.72
C CYS A 194 -1.48 0.85 -8.54
N ALA A 195 -2.23 0.70 -7.45
CA ALA A 195 -1.79 0.02 -6.24
C ALA A 195 -1.32 -1.43 -6.52
N ARG A 196 -2.10 -2.22 -7.27
CA ARG A 196 -1.71 -3.60 -7.65
C ARG A 196 -0.41 -3.63 -8.46
N SER A 197 -0.21 -2.69 -9.36
CA SER A 197 1.00 -2.60 -10.17
C SER A 197 2.23 -2.27 -9.32
N GLU A 198 2.09 -1.34 -8.38
CA GLU A 198 3.14 -0.97 -7.42
C GLU A 198 3.47 -2.12 -6.47
N ILE A 199 2.45 -2.78 -5.90
CA ILE A 199 2.60 -3.95 -5.04
C ILE A 199 3.36 -5.06 -5.79
N THR A 200 2.98 -5.35 -7.03
CA THR A 200 3.63 -6.40 -7.82
C THR A 200 5.10 -6.07 -8.06
N ALA A 201 5.41 -4.82 -8.41
CA ALA A 201 6.78 -4.37 -8.62
C ALA A 201 7.62 -4.48 -7.33
N ILE A 202 7.11 -3.92 -6.23
CA ILE A 202 7.85 -3.83 -4.96
C ILE A 202 7.95 -5.21 -4.29
N ALA A 203 6.90 -6.04 -4.31
CA ALA A 203 6.95 -7.39 -3.77
C ALA A 203 7.94 -8.28 -4.54
N GLY A 204 8.03 -8.11 -5.87
CA GLY A 204 9.05 -8.76 -6.70
C GLY A 204 10.48 -8.41 -6.27
N SER A 205 10.74 -7.12 -5.99
CA SER A 205 11.99 -6.65 -5.38
C SER A 205 12.22 -7.20 -3.98
N SER A 206 11.16 -7.21 -3.18
CA SER A 206 11.13 -7.55 -1.75
C SER A 206 11.62 -8.97 -1.50
N ASN A 207 11.16 -9.90 -2.34
CA ASN A 207 11.46 -11.33 -2.23
C ASN A 207 12.84 -11.72 -2.78
N ALA A 208 13.43 -10.91 -3.68
CA ALA A 208 14.74 -11.18 -4.26
C ALA A 208 15.92 -10.97 -3.28
N ALA A 209 15.71 -10.24 -2.18
CA ALA A 209 16.77 -9.94 -1.21
C ALA A 209 17.10 -11.09 -0.23
N ASN A 210 16.33 -12.18 -0.22
CA ASN A 210 16.58 -13.34 0.65
C ASN A 210 17.68 -14.29 0.14
N ASP A 211 18.26 -14.04 -1.05
CA ASP A 211 19.19 -14.97 -1.71
C ASP A 211 20.69 -14.67 -1.46
N HIS A 212 21.02 -13.68 -0.63
CA HIS A 212 22.40 -13.44 -0.20
C HIS A 212 22.65 -13.95 1.23
N SER A 213 22.75 -15.26 1.36
CA SER A 213 23.34 -15.90 2.53
C SER A 213 24.84 -15.60 2.63
N GLN A 214 25.27 -15.23 3.84
CA GLN A 214 26.63 -15.26 4.38
C GLN A 214 27.60 -14.13 3.96
N SER A 215 27.63 -13.05 4.76
CA SER A 215 28.86 -12.43 5.33
C SER A 215 28.71 -10.90 5.49
N ARG A 216 28.30 -10.45 6.70
CA ARG A 216 28.71 -9.18 7.39
C ARG A 216 27.74 -8.84 8.52
N VAL A 217 28.04 -9.31 9.72
CA VAL A 217 27.18 -9.17 10.92
C VAL A 217 27.13 -7.74 11.47
N THR A 218 27.92 -6.79 10.94
CA THR A 218 27.93 -5.39 11.44
C THR A 218 27.18 -4.38 10.56
N ASN A 219 27.01 -4.64 9.25
CA ASN A 219 26.27 -3.75 8.32
C ASN A 219 24.90 -4.29 7.89
N ALA A 220 24.62 -5.58 8.11
CA ALA A 220 23.35 -6.19 7.73
C ALA A 220 22.16 -5.61 8.51
N LYS A 221 22.35 -5.25 9.79
CA LYS A 221 21.29 -4.66 10.62
C LYS A 221 20.85 -3.28 10.11
N GLN A 222 21.81 -2.40 9.81
CA GLN A 222 21.53 -1.07 9.28
C GLN A 222 20.87 -1.12 7.90
N SER A 223 21.26 -2.07 7.05
CA SER A 223 20.63 -2.30 5.73
C SER A 223 19.23 -2.92 5.84
N THR A 224 18.98 -3.77 6.83
CA THR A 224 17.65 -4.34 7.06
C THR A 224 16.69 -3.27 7.61
N ASP A 225 17.17 -2.40 8.50
CA ASP A 225 16.41 -1.29 9.05
C ASP A 225 16.07 -0.25 7.96
N SER A 226 17.01 0.09 7.06
CA SER A 226 16.75 0.99 5.92
C SER A 226 15.74 0.43 4.93
N ARG A 227 15.80 -0.88 4.67
CA ARG A 227 14.85 -1.56 3.79
C ARG A 227 13.47 -1.63 4.40
N ALA A 228 13.36 -2.02 5.66
CA ALA A 228 12.08 -2.04 6.36
C ALA A 228 11.44 -0.63 6.40
N GLN A 229 12.24 0.42 6.61
CA GLN A 229 11.77 1.81 6.53
C GLN A 229 11.25 2.14 5.13
N SER A 230 12.00 1.80 4.08
CA SER A 230 11.59 2.03 2.68
C SER A 230 10.29 1.31 2.34
N LEU A 231 10.16 0.04 2.74
CA LEU A 231 8.94 -0.75 2.56
C LEU A 231 7.77 -0.19 3.37
N GLY A 232 8.00 0.31 4.59
CA GLY A 232 6.96 0.97 5.39
C GLY A 232 6.42 2.24 4.72
N VAL A 233 7.30 3.08 4.18
CA VAL A 233 6.92 4.28 3.42
C VAL A 233 6.10 3.91 2.18
N LEU A 234 6.58 2.92 1.41
CA LEU A 234 5.91 2.45 0.20
C LEU A 234 4.54 1.82 0.50
N ALA A 235 4.47 0.97 1.52
CA ALA A 235 3.20 0.37 1.97
C ALA A 235 2.21 1.44 2.42
N GLY A 236 2.68 2.48 3.10
CA GLY A 236 1.84 3.61 3.51
C GLY A 236 1.24 4.35 2.31
N LEU A 237 2.06 4.67 1.31
CA LEU A 237 1.65 5.37 0.09
C LEU A 237 0.67 4.54 -0.75
N ILE A 238 0.97 3.26 -0.97
CA ILE A 238 0.09 2.37 -1.72
C ILE A 238 -1.23 2.19 -0.97
N ALA A 239 -1.19 2.06 0.36
CA ALA A 239 -2.39 1.92 1.16
C ALA A 239 -3.30 3.16 1.06
N ASP A 240 -2.77 4.37 0.85
CA ASP A 240 -3.59 5.56 0.58
C ASP A 240 -4.39 5.41 -0.72
N ARG A 241 -3.77 4.85 -1.78
CA ARG A 241 -4.42 4.60 -3.08
C ARG A 241 -5.55 3.59 -2.94
N VAL A 242 -5.27 2.49 -2.26
CA VAL A 242 -6.26 1.42 -1.99
C VAL A 242 -7.39 1.97 -1.14
N GLU A 243 -7.09 2.72 -0.08
CA GLU A 243 -8.09 3.35 0.79
C GLU A 243 -8.99 4.31 0.01
N LEU A 244 -8.42 5.11 -0.90
CA LEU A 244 -9.17 6.00 -1.78
C LEU A 244 -10.09 5.22 -2.73
N ALA A 245 -9.60 4.14 -3.33
CA ALA A 245 -10.42 3.25 -4.14
C ALA A 245 -11.61 2.68 -3.35
N LEU A 246 -11.37 2.22 -2.11
CA LEU A 246 -12.42 1.70 -1.24
C LEU A 246 -13.46 2.76 -0.87
N ASP A 247 -13.00 3.96 -0.54
CA ASP A 247 -13.87 5.11 -0.23
C ASP A 247 -14.76 5.49 -1.42
N TRP A 248 -14.22 5.39 -2.64
CA TRP A 248 -14.95 5.65 -3.88
C TRP A 248 -15.82 4.48 -4.35
N GLY A 249 -15.91 3.39 -3.59
CA GLY A 249 -16.83 2.29 -3.85
C GLY A 249 -16.22 1.07 -4.54
N TYR A 250 -14.89 0.94 -4.58
CA TYR A 250 -14.27 -0.34 -4.91
C TYR A 250 -14.56 -1.37 -3.80
N PRO A 251 -14.84 -2.65 -4.12
CA PRO A 251 -15.18 -3.63 -3.10
C PRO A 251 -14.06 -3.92 -2.09
N SER A 252 -14.39 -3.93 -0.79
CA SER A 252 -13.42 -4.07 0.30
C SER A 252 -13.24 -5.50 0.84
N PHE A 253 -13.92 -6.48 0.25
CA PHE A 253 -13.80 -7.88 0.67
C PHE A 253 -12.54 -8.54 0.13
N ASP A 254 -12.10 -9.60 0.79
CA ASP A 254 -10.78 -10.20 0.56
C ASP A 254 -10.61 -10.70 -0.88
N GLU A 255 -11.63 -11.33 -1.47
CA GLU A 255 -11.58 -11.84 -2.84
C GLU A 255 -11.40 -10.72 -3.88
N ALA A 256 -11.80 -9.48 -3.60
CA ALA A 256 -11.58 -8.34 -4.49
C ALA A 256 -10.20 -7.68 -4.30
N LEU A 257 -9.65 -7.76 -3.09
CA LEU A 257 -8.37 -7.12 -2.73
C LEU A 257 -7.15 -8.00 -3.04
N PHE A 258 -7.29 -9.33 -2.92
CA PHE A 258 -6.19 -10.29 -3.03
C PHE A 258 -6.21 -11.11 -4.34
N ALA A 259 -6.88 -10.60 -5.38
CA ALA A 259 -6.97 -11.22 -6.71
C ALA A 259 -5.69 -11.10 -7.54
#